data_AF-A0A4R1F8L6-F1
#
_entry.id   AF-A0A4R1F8L6-F1
#
_cell.length_a   1.000
_cell.length_b   1.000
_cell.length_c   1.000
_cell.angle_alpha   90.00
_cell.angle_beta   90.00
_cell.angle_gamma   90.00
#
_symmetry.space_group_name_H-M   'P 1'
#
loop_
_entity.id
_entity.type
_entity.pdbx_description
1 polymer ?
#
loop_
_entity_poly.entity_id
_entity_poly.type
_entity_poly.pdbx_seq_one_letter_code
_entity_poly.pdbx_strand_id
1 'polypeptide(L)' 'MTVTSSPLRDILRRAHAINLAHILGNEDEVTALLVALHDRHGLDGVATAMRVIEVFDRVAAQADGMDPNDVTFAVVAS' A
#
# COMPACT_ATOMS: atom_id res chain seq x y z
N MET A 1 27.31 2.29 -7.15
CA MET A 1 26.34 3.40 -7.25
C MET A 1 25.10 2.97 -6.49
N THR A 2 24.94 3.40 -5.23
CA THR A 2 23.77 3.08 -4.42
C THR A 2 22.61 3.94 -4.90
N VAL A 3 21.63 3.35 -5.58
CA VAL A 3 20.38 4.03 -5.90
C VAL A 3 19.65 4.23 -4.58
N THR A 4 19.81 5.40 -3.97
CA THR A 4 19.02 5.80 -2.80
C THR A 4 17.57 5.92 -3.26
N SER A 5 16.77 4.90 -2.96
CA SER A 5 15.32 4.96 -3.09
C SER A 5 14.83 6.17 -2.30
N SER A 6 14.03 7.03 -2.92
CA SER A 6 13.42 8.16 -2.20
C SER A 6 12.62 7.63 -1.00
N PRO A 7 12.49 8.41 0.10
CA PRO A 7 11.72 8.01 1.28
C PRO A 7 10.31 7.55 0.93
N LEU A 8 9.64 8.28 0.03
CA LEU A 8 8.33 7.92 -0.49
C LEU A 8 8.31 6.55 -1.19
N ARG A 9 9.30 6.26 -2.05
CA ARG A 9 9.39 4.97 -2.74
C ARG A 9 9.64 3.81 -1.77
N ASP A 10 10.37 4.05 -0.67
CA ASP A 10 10.55 3.04 0.39
C ASP A 10 9.23 2.79 1.14
N ILE A 11 8.49 3.84 1.48
CA ILE A 11 7.17 3.74 2.12
C ILE A 11 6.19 2.98 1.24
N LEU A 12 6.09 3.33 -0.06
CA LEU A 12 5.17 2.66 -1.00
C LEU A 12 5.47 1.16 -1.12
N ARG A 13 6.75 0.78 -1.25
CA ARG A 13 7.15 -0.62 -1.33
C ARG A 13 6.80 -1.38 -0.03
N ARG A 14 7.00 -0.75 1.12
CA ARG A 14 6.67 -1.35 2.42
C ARG A 14 5.16 -1.47 2.64
N ALA A 15 4.39 -0.46 2.25
CA ALA A 15 2.92 -0.49 2.27
C ALA A 15 2.38 -1.65 1.43
N HIS A 16 2.96 -1.89 0.25
CA HIS A 16 2.59 -3.05 -0.58
C HIS A 16 2.89 -4.39 0.11
N ALA A 17 4.06 -4.53 0.75
CA ALA A 17 4.41 -5.75 1.49
C ALA A 17 3.49 -5.98 2.69
N ILE A 18 3.14 -4.93 3.43
CA ILE A 18 2.17 -4.98 4.54
C ILE A 18 0.81 -5.44 4.01
N ASN A 19 0.33 -4.87 2.90
CA ASN A 19 -0.95 -5.24 2.32
C ASN A 19 -0.99 -6.71 1.88
N LEU A 20 0.08 -7.19 1.24
CA LEU A 20 0.19 -8.58 0.81
C LEU A 20 0.17 -9.53 2.01
N ALA A 21 0.95 -9.25 3.06
CA ALA A 21 0.96 -10.05 4.28
C ALA A 21 -0.43 -10.08 4.94
N HIS A 22 -1.14 -8.94 4.94
CA HIS A 22 -2.51 -8.86 5.46
C HIS A 22 -3.49 -9.72 4.65
N ILE A 23 -3.47 -9.64 3.32
CA ILE A 23 -4.33 -10.46 2.42
C ILE A 23 -4.06 -11.95 2.61
N LEU A 24 -2.80 -12.33 2.84
CA LEU A 24 -2.41 -13.72 3.10
C LEU A 24 -2.71 -14.19 4.53
N GLY A 25 -3.24 -13.32 5.40
CA GLY A 25 -3.56 -13.63 6.79
C GLY A 25 -2.34 -13.80 7.70
N ASN A 26 -1.18 -13.24 7.32
CA ASN A 26 0.05 -13.35 8.09
C ASN A 26 0.22 -12.17 9.07
N GLU A 27 -0.52 -12.20 10.17
CA GLU A 27 -0.59 -11.10 11.15
C GLU A 27 0.76 -10.80 11.84
N ASP A 28 1.59 -11.82 12.06
CA ASP A 28 2.93 -11.67 12.63
C ASP A 28 3.85 -10.89 11.69
N GLU A 29 3.78 -11.18 10.39
CA GLU A 29 4.54 -10.46 9.37
C GLU A 29 4.05 -9.02 9.21
N VAL A 30 2.74 -8.79 9.23
CA VAL A 30 2.17 -7.42 9.25
C VAL A 30 2.74 -6.62 10.43
N THR A 31 2.75 -7.20 11.63
CA THR A 31 3.27 -6.56 12.83
C THR A 31 4.75 -6.24 12.69
N ALA A 32 5.57 -7.21 12.25
CA ALA A 32 7.00 -7.01 12.04
C ALA A 32 7.29 -5.92 11.00
N LEU A 33 6.53 -5.87 9.91
CA LEU A 33 6.68 -4.87 8.85
C LEU A 33 6.28 -3.47 9.32
N LEU A 34 5.22 -3.34 10.14
CA LEU A 34 4.80 -2.07 10.73
C LEU A 34 5.83 -1.54 11.73
N VAL A 35 6.40 -2.39 12.58
CA VAL A 35 7.49 -2.01 13.49
C VAL A 35 8.71 -1.54 12.70
N ALA A 36 9.15 -2.31 11.70
CA ALA A 36 10.30 -1.95 10.88
C ALA A 36 10.08 -0.65 10.07
N LEU A 37 8.83 -0.34 9.72
CA LEU A 37 8.46 0.91 9.06
C LEU A 37 8.53 2.08 10.06
N HIS A 38 7.96 1.90 11.26
CA HIS A 38 8.02 2.88 12.34
C HIS A 38 9.46 3.23 12.73
N ASP A 39 10.32 2.24 12.93
CA ASP A 39 11.72 2.47 13.33
C ASP A 39 12.51 3.30 12.31
N ARG A 40 12.10 3.24 11.04
CA ARG A 40 12.78 3.94 9.94
C ARG A 40 12.19 5.31 9.62
N HIS A 41 10.87 5.44 9.65
CA HIS A 41 10.15 6.62 9.15
C HIS A 41 9.24 7.27 10.19
N GLY A 42 9.22 6.76 11.42
CA GLY A 42 8.36 7.21 12.50
C GLY A 42 6.88 6.97 12.23
N LEU A 43 6.05 7.58 13.07
CA LEU A 43 4.59 7.53 12.95
C LEU A 43 4.07 8.12 11.64
N ASP A 44 4.73 9.16 11.11
CA ASP A 44 4.34 9.78 9.84
C ASP A 44 4.49 8.82 8.66
N GLY A 45 5.57 8.02 8.65
CA GLY A 45 5.76 6.96 7.66
C GLY A 45 4.71 5.87 7.75
N VAL A 46 4.32 5.47 8.96
CA VAL A 46 3.24 4.50 9.19
C VAL A 46 1.90 5.05 8.72
N ALA A 47 1.54 6.28 9.10
CA ALA A 47 0.31 6.93 8.66
C ALA A 47 0.25 7.07 7.13
N THR A 48 1.39 7.36 6.49
CA THR A 48 1.49 7.43 5.02
C THR A 48 1.28 6.04 4.40
N ALA A 49 1.88 4.99 4.94
CA ALA A 49 1.68 3.63 4.45
C ALA A 49 0.23 3.17 4.60
N MET A 50 -0.42 3.47 5.74
CA MET A 50 -1.84 3.14 5.95
C MET A 50 -2.74 3.80 4.91
N ARG A 51 -2.54 5.10 4.61
CA ARG A 51 -3.29 5.78 3.54
C ARG A 51 -3.09 5.13 2.16
N VAL A 52 -1.90 4.62 1.88
CA VAL A 52 -1.61 3.91 0.63
C VAL A 52 -2.34 2.58 0.57
N ILE A 53 -2.36 1.83 1.67
CA ILE A 53 -3.10 0.57 1.77
C ILE A 53 -4.60 0.81 1.56
N GLU A 54 -5.18 1.84 2.19
CA GLU A 54 -6.58 2.22 1.98
C GLU A 54 -6.91 2.52 0.50
N VAL A 55 -5.96 3.13 -0.23
CA VAL A 55 -6.11 3.36 -1.68
C VAL A 55 -6.08 2.04 -2.45
N PHE A 56 -5.18 1.11 -2.10
CA PHE A 56 -5.16 -0.21 -2.72
C PHE A 56 -6.47 -0.97 -2.52
N ASP A 57 -7.02 -0.96 -1.31
CA ASP A 57 -8.29 -1.62 -1.00
C ASP A 57 -9.45 -1.00 -1.77
N ARG A 58 -9.48 0.33 -1.89
CA ARG A 58 -10.50 1.03 -2.69
C ARG A 58 -10.41 0.68 -4.17
N VAL A 59 -9.20 0.67 -4.73
CA VAL A 59 -8.98 0.32 -6.15
C VAL A 59 -9.33 -1.14 -6.40
N ALA A 60 -8.97 -2.04 -5.48
CA ALA A 60 -9.32 -3.46 -5.56
C ALA A 60 -10.84 -3.67 -5.51
N ALA A 61 -11.54 -3.00 -4.59
CA ALA A 61 -13.00 -3.07 -4.48
C ALA A 61 -13.71 -2.51 -5.73
N GLN A 62 -13.17 -1.43 -6.33
CA GLN A 62 -13.67 -0.90 -7.60
C GLN A 62 -13.45 -1.88 -8.76
N ALA A 63 -12.31 -2.57 -8.79
CA ALA A 63 -11.99 -3.55 -9.82
C ALA A 63 -12.86 -4.81 -9.72
N ASP A 64 -13.18 -5.27 -8.51
CA ASP A 64 -14.06 -6.44 -8.29
C ASP A 64 -15.52 -6.18 -8.75
N GLY A 65 -15.96 -4.92 -8.70
CA GLY A 65 -17.26 -4.48 -9.20
C GLY A 65 -17.31 -4.14 -10.70
N MET A 66 -16.17 -4.24 -11.41
CA MET A 66 -16.06 -3.82 -12.82
C MET A 66 -16.15 -5.04 -13.74
N ASP A 67 -17.07 -5.03 -14.70
CA ASP A 67 -17.05 -6.01 -15.79
C ASP A 67 -15.71 -5.83 -16.54
N PRO A 68 -14.89 -6.88 -16.72
CA PRO A 68 -13.64 -6.78 -17.45
C PRO A 68 -13.80 -6.30 -18.91
N ASN A 69 -15.03 -6.29 -19.45
CA ASN A 69 -15.38 -5.75 -20.76
C ASN A 69 -15.83 -4.27 -20.71
N ASP A 70 -16.03 -3.69 -19.54
CA ASP A 70 -16.43 -2.28 -19.33
C ASP A 70 -15.21 -1.44 -18.92
N VAL A 71 -14.18 -1.42 -19.78
CA VAL A 71 -12.99 -0.56 -19.62
C VAL A 71 -13.28 0.87 -20.06
N THR A 72 -14.32 1.48 -19.50
CA THR A 72 -14.45 2.93 -19.50
C THR A 72 -13.63 3.45 -18.34
N PHE A 73 -12.34 3.74 -18.58
CA PHE A 73 -11.47 4.38 -17.59
C PHE A 73 -12.11 5.70 -17.11
N ALA A 74 -12.84 5.65 -15.99
CA ALA A 74 -13.28 6.82 -15.25
C ALA A 74 -12.08 7.40 -14.49
N VAL A 75 -11.11 7.92 -15.24
CA VAL A 75 -10.17 8.93 -14.73
C VAL A 75 -10.89 10.28 -14.80
N VAL A 76 -12.01 10.42 -14.07
CA VAL A 76 -12.63 11.72 -13.79
C VAL A 76 -13.39 11.64 -12.47
N ALA A 77 -12.79 12.21 -11.43
CA ALA A 77 -13.43 12.96 -10.34
C ALA A 77 -12.33 13.17 -9.27
N SER A 78 -11.50 14.19 -9.40
CA SER A 78 -11.71 15.60 -8.98
C SER A 78 -10.96 15.88 -7.69
#